data_AF-A0A955ZC24-F1
#
_entry.id   AF-A0A955ZC24-F1
#
_cell.length_a   1.000
_cell.length_b   1.000
_cell.length_c   1.000
_cell.angle_alpha   90.00
_cell.angle_beta   90.00
_cell.angle_gamma   90.00
#
_symmetry.space_group_name_H-M   'P 1'
#
loop_
_entity.id
_entity.type
_entity.pdbx_description
1 polymer ?
#
loop_
_entity_poly.entity_id
_entity_poly.type
_entity_poly.pdbx_seq_one_letter_code
_entity_poly.pdbx_strand_id
1 'polypeptide(L)'
;PADARAYIRTSEFCGACHDVRLFGTDVVGAAQRGEHFKRLRNAYSEWREWAEGETRAGRAAASCQGCHMSTYPGICVQDASAPSGTGGCPSGTRFEPRAPGERPRGSAATSSQAGGAIASHFFTSVDVPLSADYPDAFVTDTTLDASGLPLGLGPRREMLLRHTFEFGVGRPSRLGARLEIPLEIQNVGAGHRVPAGFSQEREIWVELEVKDASGRTIYEVGKVASAEADLRDKVFVRVTTSDEQRDAKGRPLGMFGADVVDGPDVPRWTPDPALGGTTFRGRGLVNLQNGFLRCVRCIGVVDGEGRCQPGPGQGRTRADRFADGAYDIDTGECRSNLAGSRALFETYFPVGALDAERGLTKAPDAIIDTRSAPPGARISYTYLLDTLGGRPPFRARARLRFRPFPPFLVKAFIQYEARQAALGRRPSGPQVTSSMLRRLEIVDLADVSVEIP
;
A
#
# COMPACT_ATOMS: atom_id res chain seq x y z
N PRO A 1 27.08 -0.18 27.68
CA PRO A 1 27.32 -1.65 27.83
C PRO A 1 27.66 -2.29 26.46
N ALA A 2 28.46 -3.37 26.42
CA ALA A 2 28.93 -3.96 25.16
C ALA A 2 27.81 -4.72 24.40
N ASP A 3 26.99 -5.44 25.16
CA ASP A 3 25.71 -6.04 24.77
C ASP A 3 24.75 -5.04 24.13
N ALA A 4 24.54 -3.86 24.73
CA ALA A 4 23.69 -2.82 24.15
C ALA A 4 24.24 -2.33 22.79
N ARG A 5 25.55 -2.18 22.67
CA ARG A 5 26.21 -1.81 21.41
C ARG A 5 26.12 -2.90 20.35
N ALA A 6 26.15 -4.17 20.75
CA ALA A 6 25.94 -5.30 19.86
C ALA A 6 24.49 -5.30 19.36
N TYR A 7 23.51 -5.22 20.27
CA TYR A 7 22.08 -5.22 19.95
C TYR A 7 21.67 -4.11 18.96
N ILE A 8 22.13 -2.87 19.17
CA ILE A 8 21.81 -1.73 18.27
C ILE A 8 22.30 -1.94 16.83
N ARG A 9 23.31 -2.80 16.62
CA ARG A 9 23.82 -3.14 15.28
C ARG A 9 23.03 -4.24 14.58
N THR A 10 22.06 -4.85 15.26
CA THR A 10 21.26 -5.96 14.76
C THR A 10 19.88 -5.50 14.30
N SER A 11 19.26 -6.19 13.36
CA SER A 11 17.93 -5.81 12.85
C SER A 11 16.82 -6.03 13.89
N GLU A 12 17.08 -6.84 14.91
CA GLU A 12 16.23 -7.06 16.09
C GLU A 12 15.93 -5.74 16.81
N PHE A 13 16.86 -4.77 16.78
CA PHE A 13 16.64 -3.42 17.32
C PHE A 13 15.48 -2.72 16.61
N CYS A 14 15.44 -2.79 15.28
CA CYS A 14 14.33 -2.25 14.48
C CYS A 14 13.05 -3.08 14.69
N GLY A 15 13.21 -4.40 14.83
CA GLY A 15 12.11 -5.35 15.02
C GLY A 15 11.24 -5.07 16.24
N ALA A 16 11.80 -4.50 17.31
CA ALA A 16 11.04 -4.11 18.51
C ALA A 16 9.87 -3.14 18.22
N CYS A 17 9.97 -2.34 17.15
CA CYS A 17 8.93 -1.36 16.77
C CYS A 17 8.34 -1.62 15.36
N HIS A 18 9.02 -2.38 14.52
CA HIS A 18 8.62 -2.66 13.13
C HIS A 18 7.97 -4.04 12.94
N ASP A 19 7.56 -4.69 14.03
CA ASP A 19 6.75 -5.91 14.06
C ASP A 19 5.54 -5.73 15.00
N VAL A 20 4.53 -4.98 14.56
CA VAL A 20 3.40 -4.56 15.41
C VAL A 20 2.28 -5.59 15.36
N ARG A 21 2.02 -6.18 16.53
CA ARG A 21 0.92 -7.11 16.77
C ARG A 21 -0.20 -6.40 17.53
N LEU A 22 -1.44 -6.62 17.11
CA LEU A 22 -2.62 -6.15 17.84
C LEU A 22 -3.19 -7.29 18.70
N PHE A 23 -3.84 -6.90 19.80
CA PHE A 23 -4.60 -7.81 20.64
C PHE A 23 -5.71 -8.51 19.86
N GLY A 24 -5.97 -9.76 20.23
CA GLY A 24 -6.98 -10.61 19.63
C GLY A 24 -6.45 -11.40 18.44
N THR A 25 -7.11 -12.52 18.18
CA THR A 25 -6.68 -13.55 17.25
C THR A 25 -7.18 -13.27 15.84
N ASP A 26 -6.29 -13.31 14.85
CA ASP A 26 -6.64 -13.13 13.44
C ASP A 26 -7.40 -14.35 12.91
N VAL A 27 -8.58 -14.16 12.32
CA VAL A 27 -9.38 -15.29 11.79
C VAL A 27 -8.62 -16.10 10.74
N VAL A 28 -7.85 -15.43 9.87
CA VAL A 28 -7.09 -16.08 8.80
C VAL A 28 -5.80 -16.66 9.37
N GLY A 29 -5.10 -15.91 10.22
CA GLY A 29 -3.86 -16.33 10.87
C GLY A 29 -4.04 -17.54 11.78
N ALA A 30 -5.12 -17.61 12.56
CA ALA A 30 -5.42 -18.76 13.41
C ALA A 30 -5.65 -20.03 12.58
N ALA A 31 -6.48 -19.93 11.54
CA ALA A 31 -6.82 -21.08 10.69
C ALA A 31 -5.63 -21.59 9.87
N GLN A 32 -4.76 -20.71 9.41
CA GLN A 32 -3.66 -21.07 8.51
C GLN A 32 -2.33 -21.34 9.23
N ARG A 33 -2.08 -20.66 10.36
CA ARG A 33 -0.76 -20.59 11.00
C ARG A 33 -0.81 -20.81 12.51
N GLY A 34 -1.99 -21.00 13.11
CA GLY A 34 -2.13 -21.11 14.57
C GLY A 34 -1.75 -19.83 15.31
N GLU A 35 -1.88 -18.68 14.65
CA GLU A 35 -1.52 -17.38 15.24
C GLU A 35 -2.65 -16.84 16.10
N HIS A 36 -2.31 -16.37 17.31
CA HIS A 36 -3.26 -15.78 18.28
C HIS A 36 -3.13 -14.26 18.40
N PHE A 37 -2.78 -13.59 17.31
CA PHE A 37 -2.62 -12.14 17.23
C PHE A 37 -2.96 -11.64 15.83
N LYS A 38 -3.27 -10.34 15.70
CA LYS A 38 -3.47 -9.67 14.41
C LYS A 38 -2.20 -8.97 13.94
N ARG A 39 -1.92 -9.08 12.64
CA ARG A 39 -0.69 -8.61 12.00
C ARG A 39 -0.86 -7.20 11.43
N LEU A 40 -0.60 -6.16 12.23
CA LEU A 40 -0.71 -4.78 11.75
C LEU A 40 0.51 -4.35 10.93
N ARG A 41 1.72 -4.68 11.43
CA ARG A 41 2.98 -4.45 10.71
C ARG A 41 3.86 -5.69 10.85
N ASN A 42 4.34 -6.22 9.71
CA ASN A 42 5.11 -7.46 9.65
C ASN A 42 6.54 -7.27 9.13
N ALA A 43 7.00 -6.03 8.94
CA ALA A 43 8.19 -5.74 8.16
C ALA A 43 9.43 -6.49 8.68
N TYR A 44 9.59 -6.59 10.00
CA TYR A 44 10.70 -7.36 10.57
C TYR A 44 10.54 -8.87 10.42
N SER A 45 9.34 -9.43 10.64
CA SER A 45 9.10 -10.86 10.41
C SER A 45 9.30 -11.26 8.94
N GLU A 46 8.82 -10.44 8.01
CA GLU A 46 9.02 -10.62 6.57
C GLU A 46 10.50 -10.54 6.20
N TRP A 47 11.22 -9.57 6.77
CA TRP A 47 12.65 -9.44 6.61
C TRP A 47 13.41 -10.66 7.15
N ARG A 48 13.02 -11.17 8.32
CA ARG A 48 13.63 -12.36 8.90
C ARG A 48 13.49 -13.57 7.99
N GLU A 49 12.30 -13.83 7.48
CA GLU A 49 12.05 -14.95 6.55
C GLU A 49 12.92 -14.82 5.30
N TRP A 50 13.00 -13.62 4.72
CA TRP A 50 13.87 -13.34 3.59
C TRP A 50 15.36 -13.53 3.94
N ALA A 51 15.82 -12.99 5.07
CA ALA A 51 17.22 -13.07 5.50
C ALA A 51 17.67 -14.51 5.79
N GLU A 52 16.79 -15.32 6.38
CA GLU A 52 16.98 -16.76 6.55
C GLU A 52 17.05 -17.48 5.18
N GLY A 53 16.24 -17.04 4.20
CA GLY A 53 16.31 -17.48 2.81
C GLY A 53 17.65 -17.16 2.12
N GLU A 54 18.13 -15.92 2.23
CA GLU A 54 19.44 -15.49 1.71
C GLU A 54 20.56 -16.33 2.31
N THR A 55 20.53 -16.53 3.63
CA THR A 55 21.51 -17.34 4.36
C THR A 55 21.53 -18.78 3.87
N ARG A 56 20.35 -19.41 3.69
CA ARG A 56 20.23 -20.75 3.10
C ARG A 56 20.77 -20.83 1.67
N ALA A 57 20.70 -19.73 0.93
CA ALA A 57 21.26 -19.62 -0.41
C ALA A 57 22.76 -19.25 -0.43
N GLY A 58 23.43 -19.20 0.73
CA GLY A 58 24.85 -18.87 0.84
C GLY A 58 25.18 -17.39 0.63
N ARG A 59 24.17 -16.50 0.70
CA ARG A 59 24.32 -15.06 0.56
C ARG A 59 24.20 -14.36 1.91
N ALA A 60 24.89 -13.23 2.06
CA ALA A 60 24.76 -12.37 3.22
C ALA A 60 23.49 -11.51 3.09
N ALA A 61 22.54 -11.69 4.01
CA ALA A 61 21.36 -10.83 4.06
C ALA A 61 21.72 -9.42 4.51
N ALA A 62 21.20 -8.40 3.80
CA ALA A 62 21.31 -7.02 4.24
C ALA A 62 20.50 -6.78 5.52
N SER A 63 21.08 -6.06 6.49
CA SER A 63 20.36 -5.65 7.70
C SER A 63 19.46 -4.44 7.45
N CYS A 64 18.49 -4.21 8.34
CA CYS A 64 17.66 -2.99 8.33
C CYS A 64 18.53 -1.73 8.29
N GLN A 65 19.58 -1.67 9.11
CA GLN A 65 20.54 -0.56 9.14
C GLN A 65 21.39 -0.50 7.87
N GLY A 66 21.68 -1.65 7.25
CA GLY A 66 22.36 -1.73 5.97
C GLY A 66 21.58 -1.02 4.86
N CYS A 67 20.25 -1.11 4.84
CA CYS A 67 19.43 -0.40 3.86
C CYS A 67 19.03 1.01 4.32
N HIS A 68 18.63 1.21 5.58
CA HIS A 68 17.99 2.46 6.03
C HIS A 68 18.93 3.46 6.74
N MET A 69 20.16 3.06 7.06
CA MET A 69 21.16 3.90 7.75
C MET A 69 22.49 4.00 7.00
N SER A 70 22.44 3.76 5.69
CA SER A 70 23.57 3.78 4.76
C SER A 70 23.30 4.77 3.63
N THR A 71 24.11 4.77 2.57
CA THR A 71 23.82 5.51 1.34
C THR A 71 22.92 4.75 0.36
N TYR A 72 22.35 3.61 0.76
CA TYR A 72 21.37 2.88 -0.05
C TYR A 72 20.09 3.73 -0.26
N PRO A 73 19.45 3.70 -1.45
CA PRO A 73 19.79 2.90 -2.63
C PRO A 73 20.89 3.50 -3.51
N GLY A 74 21.28 4.75 -3.26
CA GLY A 74 22.31 5.44 -4.02
C GLY A 74 22.51 6.89 -3.59
N ILE A 75 23.38 7.57 -4.31
CA ILE A 75 23.68 8.99 -4.12
C ILE A 75 23.54 9.74 -5.45
N CYS A 76 23.50 11.06 -5.39
CA CYS A 76 23.56 11.93 -6.55
C CYS A 76 24.99 12.45 -6.74
N VAL A 77 25.58 12.13 -7.89
CA VAL A 77 26.93 12.57 -8.27
C VAL A 77 26.85 13.59 -9.40
N GLN A 78 27.80 14.53 -9.43
CA GLN A 78 27.81 15.61 -10.40
C GLN A 78 27.86 15.08 -11.84
N ASP A 79 26.96 15.59 -12.66
CA ASP A 79 26.87 15.28 -14.09
C ASP A 79 26.11 16.39 -14.80
N ALA A 80 26.85 17.31 -15.42
CA ALA A 80 26.28 18.44 -16.13
C ALA A 80 25.43 18.03 -17.36
N SER A 81 25.58 16.79 -17.84
CA SER A 81 24.83 16.26 -18.97
C SER A 81 23.54 15.53 -18.54
N ALA A 82 23.36 15.29 -17.23
CA ALA A 82 22.22 14.54 -16.73
C ALA A 82 20.91 15.34 -16.87
N PRO A 83 19.85 14.74 -17.46
CA PRO A 83 18.53 15.34 -17.46
C PRO A 83 18.01 15.49 -16.03
N SER A 84 17.33 16.61 -15.77
CA SER A 84 16.69 16.87 -14.48
C SER A 84 15.72 15.75 -14.09
N GLY A 85 15.75 15.33 -12.81
CA GLY A 85 14.75 14.42 -12.24
C GLY A 85 14.94 12.94 -12.61
N THR A 86 16.06 12.57 -13.23
CA THR A 86 16.38 11.15 -13.50
C THR A 86 16.80 10.44 -12.20
N GLY A 87 16.19 9.29 -11.90
CA GLY A 87 16.55 8.48 -10.72
C GLY A 87 16.29 9.14 -9.36
N GLY A 88 15.48 10.21 -9.28
CA GLY A 88 15.25 10.94 -8.02
C GLY A 88 16.39 11.89 -7.63
N CYS A 89 17.29 12.22 -8.56
CA CYS A 89 18.37 13.19 -8.37
C CYS A 89 18.02 14.58 -8.94
N PRO A 90 18.51 15.67 -8.32
CA PRO A 90 18.30 17.03 -8.80
C PRO A 90 19.04 17.30 -10.11
N SER A 91 18.66 18.38 -10.81
CA SER A 91 19.29 18.79 -12.07
C SER A 91 20.80 18.97 -11.93
N GLY A 92 21.57 18.57 -12.95
CA GLY A 92 23.03 18.63 -12.93
C GLY A 92 23.71 17.50 -12.15
N THR A 93 22.93 16.51 -11.70
CA THR A 93 23.46 15.30 -11.06
C THR A 93 22.81 14.05 -11.64
N ARG A 94 23.51 12.91 -11.57
CA ARG A 94 22.98 11.59 -11.91
C ARG A 94 22.92 10.70 -10.66
N PHE A 95 21.99 9.76 -10.68
CA PHE A 95 21.94 8.71 -9.67
C PHE A 95 23.11 7.73 -9.84
N GLU A 96 23.77 7.41 -8.73
CA GLU A 96 24.79 6.37 -8.64
C GLU A 96 24.41 5.34 -7.57
N PRO A 97 24.22 4.06 -7.92
CA PRO A 97 23.74 3.05 -6.99
C PRO A 97 24.75 2.77 -5.88
N ARG A 98 24.23 2.38 -4.71
CA ARG A 98 25.01 1.97 -3.54
C ARG A 98 24.43 0.70 -2.96
N ALA A 99 25.28 -0.26 -2.64
CA ALA A 99 24.87 -1.48 -1.97
C ALA A 99 24.47 -1.20 -0.51
N PRO A 100 23.57 -2.02 0.07
CA PRO A 100 23.30 -1.96 1.50
C PRO A 100 24.59 -2.08 2.34
N GLY A 101 24.73 -1.22 3.33
CA GLY A 101 25.88 -1.17 4.23
C GLY A 101 27.00 -0.23 3.79
N GLU A 102 26.97 0.29 2.55
CA GLU A 102 27.89 1.35 2.13
C GLU A 102 27.57 2.65 2.88
N ARG A 103 28.51 3.12 3.69
CA ARG A 103 28.32 4.27 4.57
C ARG A 103 29.17 5.46 4.11
N PRO A 104 28.65 6.69 4.25
CA PRO A 104 29.46 7.86 4.03
C PRO A 104 30.61 7.91 5.06
N ARG A 105 31.71 8.56 4.69
CA ARG A 105 32.85 8.78 5.59
C ARG A 105 32.89 10.22 6.06
N GLY A 106 33.08 10.41 7.37
CA GLY A 106 33.23 11.74 7.97
C GLY A 106 33.27 11.68 9.49
N SER A 107 33.19 12.84 10.12
CA SER A 107 33.10 12.95 11.58
C SER A 107 31.67 12.70 12.07
N ALA A 108 31.51 11.78 13.03
CA ALA A 108 30.19 11.48 13.61
C ALA A 108 29.64 12.61 14.50
N ALA A 109 30.51 13.47 15.01
CA ALA A 109 30.19 14.68 15.75
C ALA A 109 31.25 15.76 15.50
N THR A 110 30.92 17.02 15.79
CA THR A 110 31.87 18.15 15.70
C THR A 110 33.12 17.97 16.56
N SER A 111 33.03 17.18 17.64
CA SER A 111 34.14 16.85 18.53
C SER A 111 34.94 15.60 18.13
N SER A 112 34.56 14.91 17.05
CA SER A 112 35.27 13.70 16.61
C SER A 112 36.65 14.05 16.05
N GLN A 113 37.70 13.48 16.64
CA GLN A 113 39.09 13.74 16.25
C GLN A 113 39.53 13.00 14.98
N ALA A 114 38.80 11.98 14.55
CA ALA A 114 39.05 11.23 13.33
C ALA A 114 37.73 10.93 12.60
N GLY A 115 37.77 10.98 11.27
CA GLY A 115 36.66 10.56 10.43
C GLY A 115 36.54 9.04 10.36
N GLY A 116 35.33 8.55 10.18
CA GLY A 116 35.01 7.13 10.01
C GLY A 116 33.72 6.92 9.25
N ALA A 117 33.25 5.68 9.14
CA ALA A 117 31.95 5.38 8.56
C ALA A 117 30.83 5.93 9.45
N ILE A 118 29.98 6.81 8.91
CA ILE A 118 28.83 7.40 9.61
C ILE A 118 27.56 6.64 9.24
N ALA A 119 26.67 6.45 10.20
CA ALA A 119 25.32 5.95 9.92
C ALA A 119 24.40 7.14 9.60
N SER A 120 23.72 7.09 8.46
CA SER A 120 22.66 8.04 8.16
C SER A 120 21.51 7.85 9.15
N HIS A 121 20.97 8.95 9.68
CA HIS A 121 19.78 8.96 10.54
C HIS A 121 18.61 9.66 9.86
N PHE A 122 18.67 9.76 8.52
CA PHE A 122 17.57 10.30 7.74
C PHE A 122 16.30 9.46 7.84
N PHE A 123 16.43 8.14 8.06
CA PHE A 123 15.34 7.17 8.15
C PHE A 123 14.24 7.45 7.13
N THR A 124 14.65 7.62 5.86
CA THR A 124 13.78 8.10 4.78
C THR A 124 12.47 7.33 4.77
N SER A 125 11.40 8.04 5.10
CA SER A 125 10.04 7.53 5.02
C SER A 125 9.49 7.73 3.61
N VAL A 126 8.40 7.02 3.31
CA VAL A 126 7.61 7.24 2.11
C VAL A 126 6.50 8.29 2.31
N ASP A 127 6.32 8.75 3.56
CA ASP A 127 5.32 9.73 3.96
C ASP A 127 5.90 11.13 4.06
N VAL A 128 5.13 12.12 3.60
CA VAL A 128 5.39 13.54 3.89
C VAL A 128 4.43 13.98 4.99
N PRO A 129 4.89 14.67 6.05
CA PRO A 129 4.00 15.17 7.09
C PRO A 129 2.87 16.02 6.50
N LEU A 130 1.62 15.70 6.84
CA LEU A 130 0.46 16.41 6.31
C LEU A 130 0.21 17.76 6.99
N SER A 131 0.71 17.96 8.23
CA SER A 131 0.56 19.22 8.94
C SER A 131 1.29 20.36 8.24
N ALA A 132 0.62 21.50 8.11
CA ALA A 132 1.22 22.74 7.62
C ALA A 132 2.37 23.24 8.52
N ASP A 133 2.46 22.77 9.77
CA ASP A 133 3.55 23.10 10.69
C ASP A 133 4.91 22.56 10.22
N TYR A 134 4.91 21.56 9.33
CA TYR A 134 6.12 21.08 8.68
C TYR A 134 6.35 21.87 7.39
N PRO A 135 7.38 22.73 7.29
CA PRO A 135 7.58 23.61 6.14
C PRO A 135 7.78 22.86 4.82
N ASP A 136 7.12 23.32 3.75
CA ASP A 136 7.27 22.76 2.39
C ASP A 136 8.74 22.78 1.93
N ALA A 137 9.51 23.80 2.33
CA ALA A 137 10.93 23.90 1.99
C ALA A 137 11.74 22.65 2.39
N PHE A 138 11.47 22.03 3.55
CA PHE A 138 12.17 20.79 3.96
C PHE A 138 11.69 19.56 3.20
N VAL A 139 10.50 19.60 2.61
CA VAL A 139 9.99 18.54 1.75
C VAL A 139 10.64 18.64 0.38
N THR A 140 10.68 19.85 -0.19
CA THR A 140 11.08 20.10 -1.57
C THR A 140 12.55 20.43 -1.76
N ASP A 141 13.35 20.52 -0.69
CA ASP A 141 14.78 20.84 -0.76
C ASP A 141 15.53 19.84 -1.67
N THR A 142 16.06 20.35 -2.78
CA THR A 142 16.79 19.57 -3.77
C THR A 142 18.31 19.59 -3.55
N THR A 143 18.81 20.27 -2.52
CA THR A 143 20.23 20.31 -2.20
C THR A 143 20.72 18.95 -1.68
N LEU A 144 22.02 18.73 -1.80
CA LEU A 144 22.69 17.49 -1.42
C LEU A 144 23.58 17.72 -0.20
N ASP A 145 23.70 16.70 0.65
CA ASP A 145 24.75 16.66 1.67
C ASP A 145 26.13 16.39 1.03
N ALA A 146 27.18 16.43 1.86
CA ALA A 146 28.56 16.18 1.41
C ALA A 146 28.78 14.78 0.82
N SER A 147 27.85 13.85 1.03
CA SER A 147 27.89 12.48 0.52
C SER A 147 27.06 12.31 -0.74
N GLY A 148 26.39 13.37 -1.22
CA GLY A 148 25.51 13.32 -2.39
C GLY A 148 24.09 12.84 -2.08
N LEU A 149 23.68 12.72 -0.81
CA LEU A 149 22.30 12.39 -0.45
C LEU A 149 21.42 13.65 -0.47
N PRO A 150 20.20 13.59 -1.02
CA PRO A 150 19.30 14.75 -0.97
C PRO A 150 18.90 15.12 0.46
N LEU A 151 18.86 16.41 0.79
CA LEU A 151 18.42 16.89 2.11
C LEU A 151 16.89 16.84 2.25
N GLY A 152 16.16 17.20 1.19
CA GLY A 152 14.70 17.21 1.19
C GLY A 152 14.08 15.82 1.29
N LEU A 153 12.93 15.75 1.96
CA LEU A 153 12.23 14.50 2.20
C LEU A 153 11.60 13.92 0.92
N GLY A 154 11.09 14.79 0.04
CA GLY A 154 10.50 14.42 -1.26
C GLY A 154 11.50 13.75 -2.19
N PRO A 155 12.65 14.39 -2.53
CA PRO A 155 13.68 13.78 -3.37
C PRO A 155 14.24 12.47 -2.80
N ARG A 156 14.46 12.38 -1.47
CA ARG A 156 14.87 11.11 -0.82
C ARG A 156 13.82 10.02 -0.97
N ARG A 157 12.53 10.33 -0.76
CA ARG A 157 11.41 9.39 -0.98
C ARG A 157 11.37 8.92 -2.42
N GLU A 158 11.47 9.83 -3.39
CA GLU A 158 11.45 9.46 -4.82
C GLU A 158 12.63 8.57 -5.20
N MET A 159 13.84 8.93 -4.76
CA MET A 159 15.03 8.10 -4.96
C MET A 159 14.83 6.69 -4.38
N LEU A 160 14.28 6.57 -3.16
CA LEU A 160 13.98 5.27 -2.55
C LEU A 160 12.96 4.47 -3.37
N LEU A 161 11.82 5.07 -3.68
CA LEU A 161 10.69 4.38 -4.31
C LEU A 161 10.98 3.97 -5.77
N ARG A 162 11.68 4.80 -6.54
CA ARG A 162 12.06 4.50 -7.94
C ARG A 162 12.99 3.30 -8.07
N HIS A 163 13.74 2.97 -7.01
CA HIS A 163 14.67 1.83 -6.98
C HIS A 163 14.13 0.65 -6.18
N THR A 164 12.83 0.66 -5.82
CA THR A 164 12.21 -0.43 -5.06
C THR A 164 11.73 -1.58 -5.95
N PHE A 165 11.26 -1.26 -7.16
CA PHE A 165 10.67 -2.23 -8.07
C PHE A 165 11.40 -2.33 -9.40
N GLU A 166 11.50 -3.55 -9.92
CA GLU A 166 11.57 -3.77 -11.37
C GLU A 166 10.14 -3.88 -11.89
N PHE A 167 9.82 -3.11 -12.93
CA PHE A 167 8.51 -3.07 -13.56
C PHE A 167 8.65 -3.17 -15.08
N GLY A 168 7.91 -4.09 -15.68
CA GLY A 168 8.02 -4.36 -17.10
C GLY A 168 6.73 -4.87 -17.72
N VAL A 169 6.72 -4.89 -19.05
CA VAL A 169 5.76 -5.67 -19.83
C VAL A 169 6.49 -6.91 -20.31
N GLY A 170 5.92 -8.10 -20.05
CA GLY A 170 6.39 -9.35 -20.63
C GLY A 170 6.14 -9.38 -22.15
N ARG A 171 5.94 -10.55 -22.75
CA ARG A 171 5.64 -10.64 -24.19
C ARG A 171 4.14 -10.43 -24.43
N PRO A 172 3.70 -9.24 -24.91
CA PRO A 172 2.30 -9.08 -25.28
C PRO A 172 1.98 -9.93 -26.50
N SER A 173 0.72 -10.33 -26.62
CA SER A 173 0.26 -11.06 -27.80
C SER A 173 -1.14 -10.61 -28.21
N ARG A 174 -1.43 -10.79 -29.50
CA ARG A 174 -2.75 -10.59 -30.08
C ARG A 174 -3.20 -11.85 -30.79
N LEU A 175 -4.42 -12.31 -30.48
CA LEU A 175 -5.07 -13.39 -31.19
C LEU A 175 -6.46 -12.94 -31.63
N GLY A 176 -6.60 -12.61 -32.92
CA GLY A 176 -7.83 -12.04 -33.46
C GLY A 176 -8.20 -10.72 -32.78
N ALA A 177 -9.34 -10.73 -32.07
CA ALA A 177 -9.87 -9.59 -31.32
C ALA A 177 -9.48 -9.60 -29.82
N ARG A 178 -8.54 -10.44 -29.40
CA ARG A 178 -8.07 -10.51 -28.01
C ARG A 178 -6.63 -10.03 -27.88
N LEU A 179 -6.36 -9.24 -26.84
CA LEU A 179 -5.03 -8.82 -26.43
C LEU A 179 -4.69 -9.46 -25.08
N GLU A 180 -3.47 -10.00 -24.99
CA GLU A 180 -2.86 -10.37 -23.72
C GLU A 180 -1.67 -9.46 -23.43
N ILE A 181 -1.71 -8.78 -22.28
CA ILE A 181 -0.66 -7.85 -21.86
C ILE A 181 -0.17 -8.27 -20.47
N PRO A 182 0.91 -9.06 -20.38
CA PRO A 182 1.51 -9.45 -19.10
C PRO A 182 2.30 -8.27 -18.52
N LEU A 183 1.84 -7.72 -17.40
CA LEU A 183 2.63 -6.79 -16.60
C LEU A 183 3.36 -7.55 -15.50
N GLU A 184 4.64 -7.24 -15.31
CA GLU A 184 5.51 -7.90 -14.36
C GLU A 184 6.00 -6.88 -13.33
N ILE A 185 5.81 -7.21 -12.04
CA ILE A 185 6.23 -6.39 -10.91
C ILE A 185 7.10 -7.27 -10.01
N GLN A 186 8.31 -6.82 -9.69
CA GLN A 186 9.19 -7.51 -8.76
C GLN A 186 9.76 -6.51 -7.76
N ASN A 187 9.62 -6.82 -6.47
CA ASN A 187 10.32 -6.09 -5.42
C ASN A 187 11.79 -6.51 -5.43
N VAL A 188 12.67 -5.59 -5.83
CA VAL A 188 14.12 -5.81 -5.94
C VAL A 188 14.92 -4.97 -4.96
N GLY A 189 14.27 -3.99 -4.31
CA GLY A 189 14.93 -3.03 -3.42
C GLY A 189 14.73 -3.28 -1.92
N ALA A 190 13.83 -4.18 -1.51
CA ALA A 190 13.56 -4.41 -0.10
C ALA A 190 13.64 -5.89 0.29
N GLY A 191 14.21 -6.14 1.47
CA GLY A 191 14.21 -7.45 2.12
C GLY A 191 12.89 -7.80 2.82
N HIS A 192 11.88 -6.94 2.77
CA HIS A 192 10.52 -7.18 3.29
C HIS A 192 9.48 -6.95 2.18
N ARG A 193 8.19 -7.21 2.41
CA ARG A 193 7.16 -6.98 1.38
C ARG A 193 6.97 -5.49 1.10
N VAL A 194 6.53 -5.12 -0.10
CA VAL A 194 6.26 -3.71 -0.47
C VAL A 194 4.85 -3.56 -1.07
N PRO A 195 4.02 -2.63 -0.56
CA PRO A 195 4.29 -1.69 0.52
C PRO A 195 4.36 -2.36 1.90
N ALA A 196 5.16 -1.78 2.79
CA ALA A 196 5.35 -2.23 4.18
C ALA A 196 4.77 -1.21 5.19
N GLY A 197 4.89 -1.54 6.47
CA GLY A 197 4.35 -0.72 7.54
C GLY A 197 2.84 -0.84 7.60
N PHE A 198 2.12 0.27 7.67
CA PHE A 198 0.66 0.26 7.65
C PHE A 198 0.12 0.12 6.22
N SER A 199 0.45 -1.04 5.62
CA SER A 199 0.26 -1.36 4.21
C SER A 199 -1.21 -1.37 3.74
N GLN A 200 -2.16 -1.39 4.68
CA GLN A 200 -3.60 -1.29 4.40
C GLN A 200 -4.01 0.11 3.94
N GLU A 201 -3.21 1.11 4.26
CA GLU A 201 -3.43 2.51 3.91
C GLU A 201 -2.44 3.01 2.86
N ARG A 202 -1.61 2.12 2.29
CA ARG A 202 -0.66 2.47 1.24
C ARG A 202 -1.14 1.95 -0.10
N GLU A 203 -1.11 2.81 -1.11
CA GLU A 203 -1.55 2.46 -2.44
C GLU A 203 -0.34 2.41 -3.37
N ILE A 204 -0.05 1.22 -3.89
CA ILE A 204 0.80 1.06 -5.08
C ILE A 204 -0.06 0.42 -6.14
N TRP A 205 -0.29 1.12 -7.25
CA TRP A 205 -1.19 0.64 -8.29
C TRP A 205 -0.61 0.80 -9.68
N VAL A 206 -1.18 0.05 -10.62
CA VAL A 206 -0.89 0.21 -12.04
C VAL A 206 -1.95 1.10 -12.67
N GLU A 207 -1.49 2.17 -13.32
CA GLU A 207 -2.27 2.88 -14.32
C GLU A 207 -1.92 2.31 -15.71
N LEU A 208 -2.90 1.78 -16.44
CA LEU A 208 -2.71 1.22 -17.78
C LEU A 208 -3.64 1.90 -18.78
N GLU A 209 -3.07 2.38 -19.88
CA GLU A 209 -3.78 2.90 -21.05
C GLU A 209 -3.41 2.06 -22.29
N VAL A 210 -4.41 1.57 -23.02
CA VAL A 210 -4.23 0.85 -24.28
C VAL A 210 -4.96 1.61 -25.39
N LYS A 211 -4.23 1.99 -26.43
CA LYS A 211 -4.74 2.70 -27.61
C LYS A 211 -4.55 1.89 -28.88
N ASP A 212 -5.44 2.06 -29.85
CA ASP A 212 -5.27 1.52 -31.20
C ASP A 212 -4.44 2.47 -32.10
N ALA A 213 -4.20 2.06 -33.36
CA ALA A 213 -3.37 2.83 -34.31
C ALA A 213 -3.92 4.22 -34.64
N SER A 214 -5.24 4.46 -34.43
CA SER A 214 -5.86 5.76 -34.63
C SER A 214 -5.75 6.68 -33.40
N GLY A 215 -5.19 6.16 -32.29
CA GLY A 215 -5.12 6.84 -31.01
C GLY A 215 -6.37 6.67 -30.13
N ARG A 216 -7.35 5.86 -30.55
CA ARG A 216 -8.56 5.59 -29.77
C ARG A 216 -8.24 4.68 -28.58
N THR A 217 -8.64 5.08 -27.38
CA THR A 217 -8.51 4.27 -26.16
C THR A 217 -9.42 3.05 -26.22
N ILE A 218 -8.81 1.87 -26.12
CA ILE A 218 -9.49 0.57 -26.06
C ILE A 218 -9.69 0.14 -24.60
N TYR A 219 -8.74 0.47 -23.74
CA TYR A 219 -8.80 0.16 -22.32
C TYR A 219 -8.08 1.22 -21.49
N GLU A 220 -8.64 1.56 -20.34
CA GLU A 220 -8.05 2.44 -19.35
C GLU A 220 -8.41 1.92 -17.95
N VAL A 221 -7.44 1.93 -17.04
CA VAL A 221 -7.63 1.53 -15.64
C VAL A 221 -6.61 2.24 -14.75
N GLY A 222 -6.98 2.53 -13.50
CA GLY A 222 -6.07 3.12 -12.51
C GLY A 222 -5.77 4.59 -12.72
N LYS A 223 -6.45 5.23 -13.67
CA LYS A 223 -6.33 6.68 -13.89
C LYS A 223 -7.19 7.43 -12.88
N VAL A 224 -6.54 8.35 -12.19
CA VAL A 224 -7.18 9.25 -11.21
C VAL A 224 -7.18 10.67 -11.73
N ALA A 225 -8.26 11.41 -11.45
CA ALA A 225 -8.44 12.79 -11.92
C ALA A 225 -7.52 13.78 -11.21
N SER A 226 -7.16 13.49 -9.96
CA SER A 226 -6.25 14.28 -9.13
C SER A 226 -5.67 13.40 -8.04
N ALA A 227 -4.69 13.92 -7.29
CA ALA A 227 -4.12 13.19 -6.17
C ALA A 227 -5.10 13.04 -4.98
N GLU A 228 -6.15 13.86 -4.93
CA GLU A 228 -7.24 13.81 -3.94
C GLU A 228 -8.37 12.84 -4.34
N ALA A 229 -8.33 12.29 -5.56
CA ALA A 229 -9.32 11.34 -6.05
C ALA A 229 -9.00 9.93 -5.58
N ASP A 230 -10.03 9.22 -5.12
CA ASP A 230 -9.92 7.82 -4.74
C ASP A 230 -9.71 6.92 -5.98
N LEU A 231 -9.06 5.78 -5.77
CA LEU A 231 -8.97 4.75 -6.81
C LEU A 231 -10.36 4.28 -7.20
N ARG A 232 -10.58 4.08 -8.51
CA ARG A 232 -11.90 3.82 -9.08
C ARG A 232 -12.28 2.34 -9.06
N ASP A 233 -11.59 1.52 -8.27
CA ASP A 233 -11.97 0.13 -7.95
C ASP A 233 -13.21 0.08 -7.05
N LYS A 234 -13.49 1.18 -6.36
CA LYS A 234 -14.57 1.34 -5.40
C LYS A 234 -15.11 2.76 -5.46
N VAL A 235 -16.39 2.91 -5.14
CA VAL A 235 -17.03 4.21 -4.95
C VAL A 235 -17.65 4.24 -3.56
N PHE A 236 -17.19 5.18 -2.74
CA PHE A 236 -17.74 5.45 -1.41
C PHE A 236 -18.98 6.34 -1.58
N VAL A 237 -20.17 5.74 -1.59
CA VAL A 237 -21.45 6.46 -1.73
C VAL A 237 -21.72 7.29 -0.48
N ARG A 238 -21.39 6.73 0.67
CA ARG A 238 -21.52 7.40 1.97
C ARG A 238 -20.48 6.85 2.93
N VAL A 239 -19.92 7.75 3.74
CA VAL A 239 -19.07 7.42 4.88
C VAL A 239 -19.67 8.10 6.09
N THR A 240 -19.79 7.37 7.19
CA THR A 240 -20.25 7.92 8.47
C THR A 240 -19.08 8.17 9.41
N THR A 241 -19.12 9.29 10.12
CA THR A 241 -18.15 9.64 11.18
C THR A 241 -18.88 10.02 12.48
N SER A 242 -20.17 9.65 12.57
CA SER A 242 -21.03 9.92 13.73
C SER A 242 -21.11 8.72 14.67
N ASP A 243 -21.31 8.98 15.95
CA ASP A 243 -21.53 8.01 17.03
C ASP A 243 -22.94 8.09 17.63
N GLU A 244 -23.87 8.70 16.90
CA GLU A 244 -25.24 8.94 17.35
C GLU A 244 -26.09 7.67 17.42
N GLN A 245 -25.92 6.77 16.45
CA GLN A 245 -26.60 5.49 16.48
C GLN A 245 -25.95 4.60 17.54
N ARG A 246 -26.74 3.87 18.32
CA ARG A 246 -26.23 3.04 19.41
C ARG A 246 -26.90 1.68 19.43
N ASP A 247 -26.17 0.68 19.86
CA ASP A 247 -26.71 -0.65 20.13
C ASP A 247 -27.49 -0.68 21.45
N ALA A 248 -28.08 -1.83 21.78
CA ALA A 248 -28.85 -2.03 23.02
C ALA A 248 -28.01 -1.84 24.30
N LYS A 249 -26.67 -1.84 24.21
CA LYS A 249 -25.75 -1.59 25.32
C LYS A 249 -25.25 -0.13 25.33
N GLY A 250 -25.81 0.73 24.48
CA GLY A 250 -25.43 2.14 24.36
C GLY A 250 -24.12 2.38 23.62
N ARG A 251 -23.51 1.36 22.99
CA ARG A 251 -22.25 1.50 22.25
C ARG A 251 -22.54 2.06 20.85
N PRO A 252 -21.69 2.95 20.30
CA PRO A 252 -21.89 3.49 18.96
C PRO A 252 -21.99 2.41 17.87
N LEU A 253 -22.93 2.64 16.95
CA LEU A 253 -23.09 1.95 15.68
C LEU A 253 -22.78 2.95 14.56
N GLY A 254 -22.20 2.48 13.45
CA GLY A 254 -22.05 3.33 12.28
C GLY A 254 -21.05 4.49 12.46
N MET A 255 -19.86 4.25 13.01
CA MET A 255 -18.72 5.18 12.92
C MET A 255 -17.64 4.58 12.02
N PHE A 256 -17.05 5.36 11.11
CA PHE A 256 -16.09 4.93 10.09
C PHE A 256 -16.57 3.73 9.27
N GLY A 257 -17.89 3.60 9.11
CA GLY A 257 -18.49 2.65 8.18
C GLY A 257 -18.75 3.29 6.82
N ALA A 258 -18.83 2.47 5.78
CA ALA A 258 -19.01 2.98 4.43
C ALA A 258 -19.96 2.14 3.57
N ASP A 259 -20.84 2.85 2.86
CA ASP A 259 -21.64 2.29 1.79
C ASP A 259 -20.80 2.32 0.51
N VAL A 260 -20.32 1.15 0.10
CA VAL A 260 -19.39 1.00 -1.03
C VAL A 260 -20.06 0.27 -2.18
N VAL A 261 -19.88 0.78 -3.40
CA VAL A 261 -20.24 0.09 -4.65
C VAL A 261 -19.01 -0.17 -5.51
N ASP A 262 -19.13 -1.15 -6.41
CA ASP A 262 -18.08 -1.42 -7.39
C ASP A 262 -17.90 -0.23 -8.32
N GLY A 263 -16.65 0.23 -8.42
CA GLY A 263 -16.29 1.23 -9.42
C GLY A 263 -15.95 0.59 -10.78
N PRO A 264 -15.71 1.40 -11.82
CA PRO A 264 -15.40 0.91 -13.15
C PRO A 264 -14.12 0.06 -13.21
N ASP A 265 -13.18 0.29 -12.28
CA ASP A 265 -11.89 -0.40 -12.24
C ASP A 265 -11.92 -1.62 -11.30
N VAL A 266 -13.10 -2.08 -10.87
CA VAL A 266 -13.23 -3.23 -9.96
C VAL A 266 -12.37 -4.42 -10.44
N PRO A 267 -11.46 -4.94 -9.59
CA PRO A 267 -10.60 -6.05 -9.96
C PRO A 267 -11.39 -7.30 -10.32
N ARG A 268 -11.04 -7.91 -11.45
CA ARG A 268 -11.61 -9.18 -11.95
C ARG A 268 -10.46 -10.08 -12.36
N TRP A 269 -9.67 -10.45 -11.36
CA TRP A 269 -8.48 -11.29 -11.48
C TRP A 269 -8.81 -12.73 -11.11
N THR A 270 -8.13 -13.67 -11.77
CA THR A 270 -8.21 -15.09 -11.42
C THR A 270 -6.79 -15.66 -11.29
N PRO A 271 -6.47 -16.32 -10.15
CA PRO A 271 -7.23 -16.29 -8.88
C PRO A 271 -7.34 -14.86 -8.31
N ASP A 272 -8.14 -14.67 -7.26
CA ASP A 272 -8.22 -13.38 -6.55
C ASP A 272 -6.88 -13.09 -5.84
N PRO A 273 -6.21 -11.96 -6.10
CA PRO A 273 -4.96 -11.58 -5.44
C PRO A 273 -5.04 -11.53 -3.91
N ALA A 274 -6.22 -11.33 -3.32
CA ALA A 274 -6.41 -11.40 -1.87
C ALA A 274 -6.10 -12.80 -1.30
N LEU A 275 -6.22 -13.84 -2.11
CA LEU A 275 -5.88 -15.22 -1.74
C LEU A 275 -4.37 -15.51 -1.86
N GLY A 276 -3.57 -14.52 -2.26
CA GLY A 276 -2.14 -14.66 -2.53
C GLY A 276 -1.85 -15.27 -3.90
N GLY A 277 -0.55 -15.48 -4.17
CA GLY A 277 -0.04 -15.96 -5.44
C GLY A 277 0.78 -14.92 -6.20
N THR A 278 1.31 -15.32 -7.35
CA THR A 278 2.21 -14.49 -8.16
C THR A 278 1.81 -14.44 -9.63
N THR A 279 0.69 -15.04 -10.03
CA THR A 279 0.24 -15.05 -11.42
C THR A 279 -1.27 -14.90 -11.45
N PHE A 280 -1.72 -13.84 -12.12
CA PHE A 280 -3.11 -13.45 -12.20
C PHE A 280 -3.47 -13.13 -13.65
N ARG A 281 -4.67 -13.53 -14.06
CA ARG A 281 -5.19 -13.24 -15.40
C ARG A 281 -6.57 -12.60 -15.29
N GLY A 282 -6.84 -11.57 -16.08
CA GLY A 282 -8.11 -10.86 -15.97
C GLY A 282 -8.05 -9.40 -16.39
N ARG A 283 -8.82 -8.55 -15.70
CA ARG A 283 -8.87 -7.09 -15.93
C ARG A 283 -9.25 -6.36 -14.65
N GLY A 284 -9.22 -5.03 -14.67
CA GLY A 284 -9.48 -4.19 -13.50
C GLY A 284 -8.18 -3.76 -12.83
N LEU A 285 -8.28 -3.09 -11.69
CA LEU A 285 -7.15 -2.46 -11.05
C LEU A 285 -6.16 -3.49 -10.50
N VAL A 286 -4.87 -3.30 -10.75
CA VAL A 286 -3.81 -3.89 -9.92
C VAL A 286 -3.50 -2.90 -8.81
N ASN A 287 -3.74 -3.30 -7.56
CA ASN A 287 -3.47 -2.49 -6.38
C ASN A 287 -2.81 -3.37 -5.30
N LEU A 288 -1.55 -3.08 -4.97
CA LEU A 288 -0.79 -3.71 -3.89
C LEU A 288 -1.12 -3.02 -2.56
N GLN A 289 -2.41 -2.99 -2.21
CA GLN A 289 -2.90 -2.44 -0.96
C GLN A 289 -3.51 -3.58 -0.15
N ASN A 290 -2.97 -3.79 1.04
CA ASN A 290 -3.51 -4.74 2.02
C ASN A 290 -4.86 -4.25 2.55
N GLY A 291 -5.54 -5.02 3.39
CA GLY A 291 -6.93 -4.70 3.76
C GLY A 291 -7.33 -5.19 5.14
N PHE A 292 -8.50 -4.75 5.58
CA PHE A 292 -9.12 -5.14 6.84
C PHE A 292 -10.31 -6.04 6.55
N LEU A 293 -10.43 -7.14 7.28
CA LEU A 293 -11.52 -8.09 7.12
C LEU A 293 -12.40 -8.12 8.35
N ARG A 294 -13.70 -8.28 8.10
CA ARG A 294 -14.75 -8.47 9.09
C ARG A 294 -15.37 -9.84 8.92
N CYS A 295 -15.52 -10.54 10.03
CA CYS A 295 -16.38 -11.71 10.12
C CYS A 295 -17.82 -11.25 9.88
N VAL A 296 -18.46 -11.84 8.88
CA VAL A 296 -19.82 -11.51 8.47
C VAL A 296 -20.66 -12.76 8.34
N ARG A 297 -21.97 -12.60 8.45
CA ARG A 297 -22.98 -13.59 8.05
C ARG A 297 -23.80 -13.05 6.89
N CYS A 298 -24.23 -13.93 6.00
CA CYS A 298 -25.15 -13.60 4.93
C CYS A 298 -26.56 -13.39 5.48
N ILE A 299 -27.16 -12.24 5.18
CA ILE A 299 -28.58 -11.93 5.43
C ILE A 299 -29.38 -11.81 4.11
N GLY A 300 -28.73 -12.07 2.97
CA GLY A 300 -29.37 -12.26 1.68
C GLY A 300 -29.65 -13.74 1.42
N VAL A 301 -29.29 -14.22 0.23
CA VAL A 301 -29.45 -15.62 -0.19
C VAL A 301 -28.09 -16.26 -0.39
N VAL A 302 -27.81 -17.40 0.23
CA VAL A 302 -26.58 -18.16 -0.05
C VAL A 302 -26.81 -19.02 -1.30
N ASP A 303 -26.01 -18.81 -2.34
CA ASP A 303 -26.11 -19.58 -3.58
C ASP A 303 -25.48 -20.98 -3.49
N GLY A 304 -25.61 -21.78 -4.56
CA GLY A 304 -25.06 -23.13 -4.63
C GLY A 304 -23.54 -23.21 -4.58
N GLU A 305 -22.83 -22.08 -4.75
CA GLU A 305 -21.38 -21.98 -4.61
C GLU A 305 -20.98 -21.41 -3.24
N GLY A 306 -21.96 -21.26 -2.33
CA GLY A 306 -21.78 -20.74 -0.98
C GLY A 306 -21.55 -19.23 -0.91
N ARG A 307 -21.77 -18.46 -1.99
CA ARG A 307 -21.62 -17.00 -1.99
C ARG A 307 -22.88 -16.33 -1.49
N CYS A 308 -22.73 -15.23 -0.75
CA CYS A 308 -23.86 -14.42 -0.36
C CYS A 308 -24.31 -13.53 -1.51
N GLN A 309 -25.51 -13.79 -2.01
CA GLN A 309 -26.22 -13.00 -3.02
C GLN A 309 -27.21 -12.04 -2.35
N PRO A 310 -27.50 -10.88 -2.98
CA PRO A 310 -28.53 -9.97 -2.47
C PRO A 310 -29.91 -10.62 -2.40
N GLY A 311 -30.62 -10.41 -1.29
CA GLY A 311 -32.05 -10.68 -1.17
C GLY A 311 -32.93 -9.50 -1.60
N PRO A 312 -34.26 -9.57 -1.38
CA PRO A 312 -35.17 -8.46 -1.68
C PRO A 312 -34.75 -7.16 -0.98
N GLY A 313 -34.64 -6.07 -1.75
CA GLY A 313 -34.23 -4.74 -1.24
C GLY A 313 -32.73 -4.58 -0.96
N GLN A 314 -31.91 -5.60 -1.23
CA GLN A 314 -30.45 -5.54 -1.11
C GLN A 314 -29.78 -5.42 -2.48
N GLY A 315 -28.46 -5.22 -2.47
CA GLY A 315 -27.62 -5.24 -3.69
C GLY A 315 -27.29 -3.85 -4.22
N ARG A 316 -27.70 -2.79 -3.50
CA ARG A 316 -27.26 -1.42 -3.81
C ARG A 316 -25.80 -1.23 -3.42
N THR A 317 -25.38 -1.75 -2.26
CA THR A 317 -24.00 -1.68 -1.77
C THR A 317 -23.40 -3.08 -1.55
N ARG A 318 -22.07 -3.15 -1.47
CA ARG A 318 -21.33 -4.39 -1.18
C ARG A 318 -21.75 -5.01 0.15
N ALA A 319 -22.02 -4.19 1.16
CA ALA A 319 -22.31 -4.62 2.53
C ALA A 319 -23.79 -4.96 2.78
N ASP A 320 -24.73 -4.54 1.93
CA ASP A 320 -26.19 -4.66 2.18
C ASP A 320 -26.69 -6.08 2.44
N ARG A 321 -25.96 -7.08 1.92
CA ARG A 321 -26.29 -8.51 2.07
C ARG A 321 -25.61 -9.16 3.27
N PHE A 322 -24.90 -8.39 4.07
CA PHE A 322 -24.14 -8.86 5.22
C PHE A 322 -24.60 -8.20 6.51
N ALA A 323 -24.49 -8.96 7.60
CA ALA A 323 -24.49 -8.45 8.96
C ALA A 323 -23.20 -8.90 9.65
N ASP A 324 -22.81 -8.21 10.72
CA ASP A 324 -21.71 -8.65 11.58
C ASP A 324 -21.91 -10.11 12.02
N GLY A 325 -20.88 -10.94 11.79
CA GLY A 325 -20.79 -12.29 12.30
C GLY A 325 -20.31 -12.31 13.76
N ALA A 326 -20.46 -13.45 14.42
CA ALA A 326 -19.92 -13.62 15.77
C ALA A 326 -18.44 -14.02 15.66
N TYR A 327 -17.57 -13.11 16.06
CA TYR A 327 -16.12 -13.29 16.13
C TYR A 327 -15.69 -13.50 17.58
N ASP A 328 -14.93 -14.56 17.82
CA ASP A 328 -14.29 -14.83 19.10
C ASP A 328 -12.86 -14.28 19.09
N ILE A 329 -12.58 -13.34 20.01
CA ILE A 329 -11.32 -12.60 20.03
C ILE A 329 -10.14 -13.44 20.50
N ASP A 330 -10.37 -14.50 21.28
CA ASP A 330 -9.29 -15.30 21.85
C ASP A 330 -8.90 -16.44 20.90
N THR A 331 -9.87 -17.05 20.24
CA THR A 331 -9.66 -18.20 19.35
C THR A 331 -9.55 -17.84 17.87
N GLY A 332 -10.07 -16.67 17.46
CA GLY A 332 -10.20 -16.31 16.04
C GLY A 332 -11.38 -16.99 15.34
N GLU A 333 -12.25 -17.68 16.09
CA GLU A 333 -13.42 -18.33 15.49
C GLU A 333 -14.34 -17.28 14.87
N CYS A 334 -14.59 -17.39 13.56
CA CYS A 334 -15.62 -16.62 12.87
C CYS A 334 -16.86 -17.49 12.63
N ARG A 335 -17.89 -17.30 13.44
CA ARG A 335 -19.17 -18.01 13.31
C ARG A 335 -20.03 -17.31 12.24
N SER A 336 -20.14 -17.96 11.10
CA SER A 336 -20.88 -17.49 9.93
C SER A 336 -21.72 -18.62 9.31
N ASN A 337 -22.77 -18.24 8.58
CA ASN A 337 -23.48 -19.15 7.67
C ASN A 337 -22.80 -19.25 6.28
N LEU A 338 -21.61 -18.67 6.15
CA LEU A 338 -20.71 -18.78 5.00
C LEU A 338 -19.44 -19.53 5.43
N ALA A 339 -18.67 -20.03 4.46
CA ALA A 339 -17.47 -20.82 4.72
C ALA A 339 -16.19 -20.19 4.11
N GLY A 340 -15.07 -20.41 4.77
CA GLY A 340 -13.75 -19.96 4.33
C GLY A 340 -13.69 -18.44 4.13
N SER A 341 -13.03 -17.99 3.06
CA SER A 341 -12.91 -16.57 2.73
C SER A 341 -14.25 -15.86 2.50
N ARG A 342 -15.33 -16.59 2.21
CA ARG A 342 -16.66 -16.00 2.00
C ARG A 342 -17.29 -15.51 3.31
N ALA A 343 -16.85 -16.01 4.46
CA ALA A 343 -17.28 -15.53 5.78
C ALA A 343 -16.61 -14.19 6.16
N LEU A 344 -15.71 -13.69 5.33
CA LEU A 344 -14.97 -12.47 5.55
C LEU A 344 -15.37 -11.41 4.51
N PHE A 345 -15.51 -10.18 4.98
CA PHE A 345 -15.83 -9.02 4.15
C PHE A 345 -14.78 -7.95 4.33
N GLU A 346 -14.28 -7.38 3.23
CA GLU A 346 -13.29 -6.32 3.29
C GLU A 346 -13.93 -4.98 3.66
N THR A 347 -13.43 -4.39 4.75
CA THR A 347 -13.74 -3.02 5.16
C THR A 347 -12.55 -2.11 4.85
N TYR A 348 -12.83 -0.83 4.61
CA TYR A 348 -11.82 0.14 4.19
C TYR A 348 -11.27 1.01 5.31
N PHE A 349 -11.82 0.90 6.52
CA PHE A 349 -11.36 1.62 7.70
C PHE A 349 -10.77 0.66 8.74
N PRO A 350 -9.68 1.05 9.44
CA PRO A 350 -9.01 0.20 10.41
C PRO A 350 -9.81 -0.06 11.68
N VAL A 351 -10.70 0.86 12.05
CA VAL A 351 -11.70 0.66 13.08
C VAL A 351 -12.96 1.27 12.52
N GLY A 352 -14.00 0.47 12.39
CA GLY A 352 -15.20 0.91 11.70
C GLY A 352 -16.38 -0.01 11.87
N ALA A 353 -17.54 0.55 11.57
CA ALA A 353 -18.76 -0.21 11.35
C ALA A 353 -18.74 -0.89 9.98
N LEU A 354 -19.62 -1.87 9.78
CA LEU A 354 -19.69 -2.65 8.54
C LEU A 354 -20.10 -1.77 7.34
N ASP A 355 -21.04 -0.86 7.55
CA ASP A 355 -21.54 0.08 6.55
C ASP A 355 -21.87 1.43 7.19
N ALA A 356 -22.37 2.39 6.42
CA ALA A 356 -22.48 3.77 6.89
C ALA A 356 -23.56 4.00 7.96
N GLU A 357 -24.47 3.06 8.20
CA GLU A 357 -25.54 3.23 9.19
C GLU A 357 -25.66 2.07 10.15
N ARG A 358 -25.00 0.94 9.88
CA ARG A 358 -25.15 -0.29 10.64
C ARG A 358 -23.80 -0.91 10.95
N GLY A 359 -23.83 -1.79 11.94
CA GLY A 359 -22.70 -2.59 12.37
C GLY A 359 -21.94 -1.96 13.52
N LEU A 360 -21.21 -2.82 14.22
CA LEU A 360 -20.45 -2.46 15.41
C LEU A 360 -19.16 -1.75 15.02
N THR A 361 -18.90 -0.59 15.63
CA THR A 361 -17.58 0.05 15.57
C THR A 361 -16.59 -0.80 16.37
N LYS A 362 -15.79 -1.59 15.66
CA LYS A 362 -14.73 -2.43 16.24
C LYS A 362 -13.55 -2.53 15.28
N ALA A 363 -12.43 -3.02 15.80
CA ALA A 363 -11.24 -3.36 15.01
C ALA A 363 -11.55 -4.49 13.99
N PRO A 364 -10.69 -4.71 12.98
CA PRO A 364 -10.75 -5.87 12.10
C PRO A 364 -10.78 -7.17 12.87
N ASP A 365 -11.43 -8.18 12.28
CA ASP A 365 -11.39 -9.56 12.74
C ASP A 365 -10.23 -10.32 12.09
N ALA A 366 -9.80 -9.91 10.89
CA ALA A 366 -8.57 -10.35 10.25
C ALA A 366 -7.94 -9.26 9.37
N ILE A 367 -6.68 -9.44 8.98
CA ILE A 367 -5.95 -8.50 8.12
C ILE A 367 -5.45 -9.24 6.87
N ILE A 368 -5.65 -8.64 5.69
CA ILE A 368 -5.04 -9.12 4.45
C ILE A 368 -3.59 -8.64 4.45
N ASP A 369 -2.62 -9.55 4.34
CA ASP A 369 -1.18 -9.25 4.23
C ASP A 369 -0.52 -9.87 2.97
N THR A 370 -1.35 -10.36 2.06
CA THR A 370 -0.92 -11.13 0.87
C THR A 370 -0.72 -10.30 -0.39
N ARG A 371 -1.25 -9.07 -0.44
CA ARG A 371 -1.23 -8.23 -1.65
C ARG A 371 0.07 -7.45 -1.83
N SER A 372 0.85 -7.23 -0.77
CA SER A 372 2.18 -6.63 -0.87
C SER A 372 3.18 -7.55 -1.58
N ALA A 373 4.00 -6.98 -2.45
CA ALA A 373 4.99 -7.69 -3.25
C ALA A 373 6.14 -8.26 -2.39
N PRO A 374 6.35 -9.58 -2.35
CA PRO A 374 7.44 -10.16 -1.57
C PRO A 374 8.81 -9.95 -2.22
N PRO A 375 9.90 -9.92 -1.42
CA PRO A 375 11.26 -9.76 -1.92
C PRO A 375 11.62 -10.77 -2.99
N GLY A 376 12.14 -10.29 -4.12
CA GLY A 376 12.67 -11.13 -5.21
C GLY A 376 11.63 -11.95 -5.97
N ALA A 377 10.35 -11.96 -5.57
CA ALA A 377 9.30 -12.69 -6.28
C ALA A 377 8.72 -11.84 -7.41
N ARG A 378 8.71 -12.38 -8.63
CA ARG A 378 8.06 -11.75 -9.77
C ARG A 378 6.56 -12.05 -9.74
N ILE A 379 5.74 -10.99 -9.71
CA ILE A 379 4.28 -11.07 -9.80
C ILE A 379 3.87 -10.69 -11.22
N SER A 380 3.07 -11.53 -11.86
CA SER A 380 2.55 -11.32 -13.20
C SER A 380 1.05 -11.07 -13.18
N TYR A 381 0.62 -9.94 -13.74
CA TYR A 381 -0.78 -9.62 -14.03
C TYR A 381 -0.97 -9.57 -15.54
N THR A 382 -1.58 -10.62 -16.10
CA THR A 382 -1.91 -10.67 -17.53
C THR A 382 -3.28 -10.07 -17.76
N TYR A 383 -3.32 -8.86 -18.33
CA TYR A 383 -4.55 -8.25 -18.79
C TYR A 383 -5.08 -9.01 -20.01
N LEU A 384 -6.34 -9.45 -19.93
CA LEU A 384 -7.08 -10.11 -21.01
C LEU A 384 -8.14 -9.12 -21.52
N LEU A 385 -7.89 -8.53 -22.68
CA LEU A 385 -8.69 -7.43 -23.23
C LEU A 385 -9.28 -7.80 -24.59
N ASP A 386 -10.45 -7.26 -24.89
CA ASP A 386 -11.03 -7.26 -26.24
C ASP A 386 -10.53 -6.01 -26.99
N THR A 387 -10.24 -6.13 -28.28
CA THR A 387 -9.78 -4.99 -29.10
C THR A 387 -10.89 -3.97 -29.38
N LEU A 388 -12.16 -4.32 -29.15
CA LEU A 388 -13.33 -3.47 -29.38
C LEU A 388 -13.33 -2.85 -30.80
N GLY A 389 -13.00 -3.69 -31.78
CA GLY A 389 -12.86 -3.31 -33.20
C GLY A 389 -11.65 -2.42 -33.51
N GLY A 390 -10.74 -2.22 -32.55
CA GLY A 390 -9.50 -1.47 -32.73
C GLY A 390 -8.59 -2.11 -33.75
N ARG A 391 -7.82 -1.26 -34.45
CA ARG A 391 -6.87 -1.69 -35.48
C ARG A 391 -5.44 -1.62 -34.95
N PRO A 392 -4.61 -2.63 -35.23
CA PRO A 392 -3.20 -2.60 -34.86
C PRO A 392 -2.41 -1.55 -35.65
N PRO A 393 -1.20 -1.16 -35.17
CA PRO A 393 -0.63 -1.59 -33.90
C PRO A 393 -1.37 -0.99 -32.70
N PHE A 394 -1.44 -1.74 -31.59
CA PHE A 394 -1.91 -1.23 -30.32
C PHE A 394 -0.72 -0.72 -29.50
N ARG A 395 -0.91 0.36 -28.76
CA ARG A 395 0.08 0.90 -27.84
C ARG A 395 -0.42 0.75 -26.42
N ALA A 396 0.28 -0.03 -25.61
CA ALA A 396 0.01 -0.14 -24.17
C ALA A 396 1.06 0.67 -23.40
N ARG A 397 0.62 1.62 -22.57
CA ARG A 397 1.46 2.35 -21.62
C ARG A 397 1.02 2.02 -20.21
N ALA A 398 1.93 1.53 -19.39
CA ALA A 398 1.68 1.21 -17.99
C ALA A 398 2.59 2.03 -17.09
N ARG A 399 2.03 2.58 -16.01
CA ARG A 399 2.76 3.31 -14.96
C ARG A 399 2.53 2.65 -13.62
N LEU A 400 3.61 2.37 -12.90
CA LEU A 400 3.54 1.95 -11.50
C LEU A 400 3.55 3.22 -10.64
N ARG A 401 2.51 3.40 -9.84
CA ARG A 401 2.28 4.66 -9.10
C ARG A 401 2.16 4.36 -7.61
N PHE A 402 2.57 5.32 -6.77
CA PHE A 402 2.49 5.25 -5.32
C PHE A 402 1.79 6.47 -4.75
N ARG A 403 0.99 6.24 -3.70
CA ARG A 403 0.46 7.28 -2.82
C ARG A 403 0.50 6.79 -1.37
N PRO A 404 0.97 7.62 -0.41
CA PRO A 404 1.17 7.19 0.97
C PRO A 404 -0.12 6.91 1.74
N PHE A 405 -1.20 7.64 1.45
CA PHE A 405 -2.50 7.52 2.12
C PHE A 405 -3.66 7.66 1.12
N PRO A 406 -4.73 6.84 1.24
CA PRO A 406 -5.90 6.97 0.39
C PRO A 406 -6.73 8.23 0.78
N PRO A 407 -7.24 9.00 -0.19
CA PRO A 407 -7.99 10.21 0.08
C PRO A 407 -9.27 9.99 0.88
N PHE A 408 -9.99 8.88 0.70
CA PHE A 408 -11.22 8.58 1.44
C PHE A 408 -11.00 8.59 2.96
N LEU A 409 -9.84 8.09 3.40
CA LEU A 409 -9.50 8.03 4.82
C LEU A 409 -9.23 9.42 5.37
N VAL A 410 -8.45 10.24 4.66
CA VAL A 410 -8.18 11.62 5.03
C VAL A 410 -9.48 12.44 5.06
N LYS A 411 -10.36 12.26 4.07
CA LYS A 411 -11.70 12.89 4.03
C LYS A 411 -12.56 12.51 5.24
N ALA A 412 -12.55 11.24 5.63
CA ALA A 412 -13.27 10.79 6.83
C ALA A 412 -12.69 11.43 8.11
N PHE A 413 -11.36 11.49 8.25
CA PHE A 413 -10.74 12.16 9.40
C PHE A 413 -11.01 13.66 9.44
N ILE A 414 -11.05 14.34 8.30
CA ILE A 414 -11.45 15.75 8.22
C ILE A 414 -12.86 15.94 8.77
N GLN A 415 -13.82 15.11 8.33
CA GLN A 415 -15.20 15.18 8.81
C GLN A 415 -15.30 14.88 10.31
N TYR A 416 -14.60 13.84 10.78
CA TYR A 416 -14.57 13.46 12.18
C TYR A 416 -13.98 14.57 13.05
N GLU A 417 -12.81 15.11 12.69
CA GLU A 417 -12.13 16.16 13.46
C GLU A 417 -12.94 17.45 13.49
N ALA A 418 -13.57 17.84 12.39
CA ALA A 418 -14.49 18.97 12.34
C ALA A 418 -15.67 18.79 13.30
N ARG A 419 -16.25 17.58 13.34
CA ARG A 419 -17.33 17.25 14.28
C ARG A 419 -16.85 17.29 15.74
N GLN A 420 -15.70 16.69 16.05
CA GLN A 420 -15.16 16.73 17.41
C GLN A 420 -14.86 18.16 17.86
N ALA A 421 -14.37 19.02 16.95
CA ALA A 421 -14.18 20.44 17.23
C ALA A 421 -15.51 21.17 17.50
N ALA A 422 -16.55 20.93 16.69
CA ALA A 422 -17.88 21.49 16.91
C ALA A 422 -18.51 21.07 18.26
N LEU A 423 -18.15 19.88 18.76
CA LEU A 423 -18.53 19.39 20.10
C LEU A 423 -17.63 19.92 21.23
N GLY A 424 -16.68 20.82 20.96
CA GLY A 424 -15.75 21.36 21.95
C GLY A 424 -14.67 20.38 22.42
N ARG A 425 -14.53 19.22 21.76
CA ARG A 425 -13.55 18.16 22.11
C ARG A 425 -12.18 18.36 21.46
N ARG A 426 -12.00 19.46 20.73
CA ARG A 426 -10.72 19.89 20.15
C ARG A 426 -10.50 21.37 20.46
N PRO A 427 -9.88 21.69 21.61
CA PRO A 427 -9.65 23.08 22.02
C PRO A 427 -8.87 23.91 20.98
N SER A 428 -7.93 23.27 20.28
CA SER A 428 -7.11 23.90 19.23
C SER A 428 -7.73 23.81 17.83
N GLY A 429 -8.99 23.40 17.71
CA GLY A 429 -9.62 23.11 16.41
C GLY A 429 -9.24 21.74 15.83
N PRO A 430 -9.79 21.41 14.64
CA PRO A 430 -9.59 20.10 14.02
C PRO A 430 -8.12 19.85 13.67
N GLN A 431 -7.61 18.67 14.04
CA GLN A 431 -6.19 18.31 13.79
C GLN A 431 -5.94 17.88 12.34
N VAL A 432 -6.99 17.46 11.63
CA VAL A 432 -6.93 17.10 10.20
C VAL A 432 -7.90 18.00 9.44
N THR A 433 -7.41 18.68 8.41
CA THR A 433 -8.17 19.69 7.66
C THR A 433 -8.08 19.44 6.15
N SER A 434 -8.99 20.04 5.39
CA SER A 434 -9.03 19.88 3.93
C SER A 434 -7.76 20.34 3.22
N SER A 435 -7.00 21.27 3.78
CA SER A 435 -5.71 21.69 3.21
C SER A 435 -4.68 20.58 3.15
N MET A 436 -4.79 19.57 4.02
CA MET A 436 -3.89 18.43 4.06
C MET A 436 -4.03 17.51 2.85
N LEU A 437 -5.19 17.49 2.18
CA LEU A 437 -5.39 16.71 0.95
C LEU A 437 -4.45 17.14 -0.18
N ARG A 438 -4.07 18.42 -0.22
CA ARG A 438 -3.13 18.95 -1.22
C ARG A 438 -1.71 18.41 -1.09
N ARG A 439 -1.37 17.82 0.06
CA ARG A 439 -0.08 17.15 0.32
C ARG A 439 -0.09 15.66 0.00
N LEU A 440 -1.24 15.11 -0.41
CA LEU A 440 -1.28 13.79 -1.01
C LEU A 440 -0.70 13.91 -2.42
N GLU A 441 0.55 13.50 -2.58
CA GLU A 441 1.21 13.45 -3.87
C GLU A 441 1.17 12.03 -4.44
N ILE A 442 1.14 11.94 -5.77
CA ILE A 442 1.32 10.68 -6.48
C ILE A 442 2.74 10.64 -7.04
N VAL A 443 3.48 9.60 -6.69
CA VAL A 443 4.83 9.37 -7.18
C VAL A 443 4.78 8.32 -8.30
N ASP A 444 5.32 8.65 -9.46
CA ASP A 444 5.47 7.71 -10.57
C ASP A 444 6.77 6.90 -10.35
N LEU A 445 6.63 5.61 -10.03
CA LEU A 445 7.74 4.71 -9.72
C LEU A 445 8.43 4.23 -11.00
N ALA A 446 7.64 3.88 -12.02
CA ALA A 446 8.11 3.40 -13.31
C ALA A 446 7.07 3.68 -14.41
N ASP A 447 7.52 3.78 -15.66
CA ASP A 447 6.70 4.01 -16.85
C ASP A 447 7.25 3.16 -18.00
N VAL A 448 6.41 2.26 -18.53
CA VAL A 448 6.77 1.35 -19.62
C VAL A 448 5.74 1.46 -20.74
N SER A 449 6.21 1.37 -21.97
CA SER A 449 5.35 1.36 -23.15
C SER A 449 5.76 0.21 -24.07
N VAL A 450 4.76 -0.47 -24.66
CA VAL A 450 4.98 -1.52 -25.65
C VAL A 450 4.02 -1.36 -26.82
N GLU A 451 4.50 -1.69 -28.01
CA GLU A 451 3.68 -1.81 -29.22
C GLU A 451 3.29 -3.27 -29.45
N ILE A 452 2.04 -3.51 -29.80
CA ILE A 452 1.46 -4.83 -30.02
C ILE A 452 0.95 -4.89 -31.47
N PRO A 453 1.54 -5.72 -32.34
CA PRO A 453 1.18 -5.79 -33.76
C PRO A 453 -0.20 -6.44 -34.02
#